data_AF-A0A7V5UKB5-F1
#
_entry.id   AF-A0A7V5UKB5-F1
#
_cell.length_a   1.000
_cell.length_b   1.000
_cell.length_c   1.000
_cell.angle_alpha   90.00
_cell.angle_beta   90.00
_cell.angle_gamma   90.00
#
_symmetry.space_group_name_H-M   'P 1'
#
loop_
_entity.id
_entity.type
_entity.pdbx_description
1 polymer ?
#
loop_
_entity_poly.entity_id
_entity_poly.type
_entity_poly.pdbx_seq_one_letter_code
_entity_poly.pdbx_strand_id
1 'polypeptide(L)'
;TLWVWIAGVIVSECVGRTNWNPLSGMTLIAVTLLLLIAVRGTTTVPAILAAVVLGTAICVAIAQAGDMMLDLKSGYLVGAVPRRQQIAQFIGAWLGPVIVIFVMYALHEQYVLGSKQLPAPQASALATVLRGIAENDAPTFRYVAGTGLGAVLAFSGLGGIGVLIGLGFYMPFSIVLTYTLGNLLRMASDRFLGKEFGHETGVPIAAGFIVGEALVGVIVALVEIASMLGGS
;
A
#
# COMPACT_ATOMS: atom_id res chain seq x y z
N THR A 1 -16.89 7.93 12.40
CA THR A 1 -17.62 8.69 11.36
C THR A 1 -16.78 9.83 10.81
N LEU A 2 -16.28 10.77 11.62
CA LEU A 2 -15.40 11.85 11.14
C LEU A 2 -14.10 11.35 10.48
N TRP A 3 -13.38 10.43 11.13
CA TRP A 3 -12.15 9.86 10.57
C TRP A 3 -12.39 9.18 9.21
N VAL A 4 -13.48 8.43 9.06
CA VAL A 4 -13.84 7.75 7.81
C VAL A 4 -14.02 8.76 6.68
N TRP A 5 -14.68 9.89 6.96
CA TRP A 5 -14.86 10.95 5.99
C TRP A 5 -13.53 11.61 5.60
N ILE A 6 -12.70 11.98 6.58
CA ILE A 6 -11.36 12.57 6.33
C ILE A 6 -10.50 11.58 5.52
N ALA A 7 -10.50 10.31 5.91
CA ALA A 7 -9.74 9.27 5.23
C ALA A 7 -10.20 9.06 3.79
N GLY A 8 -11.51 9.10 3.52
CA GLY A 8 -12.06 9.06 2.16
C GLY A 8 -11.59 10.23 1.30
N VAL A 9 -11.58 11.46 1.86
CA VAL A 9 -11.06 12.65 1.17
C VAL A 9 -9.57 12.50 0.87
N ILE A 10 -8.77 12.06 1.84
CA ILE A 10 -7.32 11.84 1.67
C ILE A 10 -7.08 10.80 0.57
N VAL A 11 -7.74 9.64 0.62
CA VAL A 11 -7.56 8.59 -0.38
C VAL A 11 -7.98 9.10 -1.76
N SER A 12 -9.11 9.78 -1.89
CA SER A 12 -9.55 10.36 -3.16
C SER A 12 -8.56 11.38 -3.74
N GLU A 13 -8.00 12.26 -2.90
CA GLU A 13 -7.02 13.26 -3.32
C GLU A 13 -5.69 12.61 -3.71
N CYS A 14 -5.19 11.66 -2.93
CA CYS A 14 -3.94 10.95 -3.21
C CYS A 14 -4.08 10.16 -4.50
N VAL A 15 -5.11 9.32 -4.59
CA VAL A 15 -5.40 8.52 -5.78
C VAL A 15 -5.59 9.41 -7.01
N GLY A 16 -6.34 10.52 -6.88
CA GLY A 16 -6.58 11.45 -7.99
C GLY A 16 -5.35 12.23 -8.45
N ARG A 17 -4.39 12.54 -7.56
CA ARG A 17 -3.21 13.36 -7.89
C ARG A 17 -1.97 12.54 -8.20
N THR A 18 -1.78 11.39 -7.56
CA THR A 18 -0.54 10.61 -7.64
C THR A 18 -0.75 9.19 -8.17
N ASN A 19 -2.00 8.78 -8.44
CA ASN A 19 -2.37 7.39 -8.75
C ASN A 19 -1.89 6.40 -7.67
N TRP A 20 -1.70 6.87 -6.43
CA TRP A 20 -1.18 6.05 -5.35
C TRP A 20 -2.05 6.15 -4.11
N ASN A 21 -2.34 5.00 -3.52
CA ASN A 21 -3.14 4.86 -2.32
C ASN A 21 -2.23 4.77 -1.08
N PRO A 22 -2.28 5.72 -0.12
CA PRO A 22 -1.40 5.73 1.06
C PRO A 22 -1.87 4.76 2.17
N LEU A 23 -2.23 3.53 1.81
CA LEU A 23 -2.89 2.56 2.68
C LEU A 23 -2.13 2.31 4.00
N SER A 24 -0.80 2.18 3.93
CA SER A 24 0.06 1.90 5.09
C SER A 24 0.00 3.01 6.15
N GLY A 25 0.19 4.26 5.76
CA GLY A 25 0.12 5.43 6.65
C GLY A 25 -1.29 5.66 7.20
N MET A 26 -2.31 5.48 6.35
CA MET A 26 -3.72 5.62 6.74
C MET A 26 -4.12 4.61 7.82
N THR A 27 -3.66 3.37 7.70
CA THR A 27 -3.93 2.31 8.69
C THR A 27 -3.30 2.64 10.04
N LEU A 28 -2.04 3.12 10.05
CA LEU A 28 -1.36 3.53 11.29
C LEU A 28 -2.09 4.67 12.01
N ILE A 29 -2.54 5.69 11.28
CA ILE A 29 -3.28 6.81 11.86
C ILE A 29 -4.64 6.33 12.39
N ALA A 30 -5.36 5.51 11.61
CA ALA A 30 -6.66 4.97 12.01
C ALA A 30 -6.58 4.19 13.31
N VAL A 31 -5.62 3.26 13.39
CA VAL A 31 -5.37 2.45 14.58
C VAL A 31 -4.94 3.33 15.76
N THR A 32 -4.05 4.29 15.54
CA THR A 32 -3.62 5.24 16.59
C THR A 32 -4.80 6.03 17.16
N LEU A 33 -5.67 6.58 16.29
CA LEU A 33 -6.84 7.34 16.73
C LEU A 33 -7.85 6.47 17.48
N LEU A 34 -8.12 5.25 16.99
CA LEU A 34 -9.01 4.31 17.68
C LEU A 34 -8.45 3.91 19.05
N LEU A 35 -7.15 3.71 19.15
CA LEU A 35 -6.49 3.43 20.43
C LEU A 35 -6.54 4.63 21.37
N LEU A 36 -6.26 5.85 20.91
CA LEU A 36 -6.37 7.03 21.78
C LEU A 36 -7.81 7.25 22.31
N ILE A 37 -8.83 6.89 21.52
CA ILE A 37 -10.23 6.90 21.96
C ILE A 37 -10.50 5.76 22.95
N ALA A 38 -9.99 4.56 22.70
CA ALA A 38 -10.20 3.38 23.54
C ALA A 38 -9.41 3.40 24.87
N VAL A 39 -8.21 4.00 24.87
CA VAL A 39 -7.32 4.16 26.04
C VAL A 39 -7.92 5.08 27.10
N ARG A 40 -8.90 5.92 26.75
CA ARG A 40 -9.73 6.64 27.74
C ARG A 40 -10.60 5.69 28.61
N GLY A 41 -10.53 4.37 28.41
CA GLY A 41 -11.28 3.39 29.18
C GLY A 41 -10.49 2.15 29.62
N THR A 42 -9.64 1.52 28.79
CA THR A 42 -8.81 0.36 29.19
C THR A 42 -7.63 0.11 28.22
N THR A 43 -6.44 -0.20 28.74
CA THR A 43 -5.27 -0.68 27.97
C THR A 43 -5.20 -2.21 27.92
N THR A 44 -6.36 -2.86 27.82
CA THR A 44 -6.42 -4.32 27.79
C THR A 44 -6.10 -4.85 26.39
N VAL A 45 -5.44 -6.00 26.31
CA VAL A 45 -5.11 -6.67 25.04
C VAL A 45 -6.33 -6.79 24.11
N PRO A 46 -7.54 -7.17 24.57
CA PRO A 46 -8.73 -7.24 23.71
C PRO A 46 -9.14 -5.89 23.10
N ALA A 47 -9.00 -4.79 23.85
CA ALA A 47 -9.32 -3.45 23.34
C ALA A 47 -8.35 -3.03 22.23
N ILE A 48 -7.07 -3.35 22.38
CA ILE A 48 -6.05 -3.09 21.35
C ILE A 48 -6.34 -3.90 20.09
N LEU A 49 -6.64 -5.20 20.23
CA LEU A 49 -6.98 -6.07 19.10
C LEU A 49 -8.24 -5.59 18.37
N ALA A 50 -9.28 -5.21 19.11
CA ALA A 50 -10.51 -4.67 18.52
C ALA A 50 -10.24 -3.38 17.73
N ALA A 51 -9.43 -2.47 18.27
CA ALA A 51 -9.05 -1.23 17.59
C ALA A 51 -8.23 -1.48 16.31
N VAL A 52 -7.29 -2.43 16.35
CA VAL A 52 -6.48 -2.83 15.19
C VAL A 52 -7.36 -3.42 14.09
N VAL A 53 -8.20 -4.40 14.43
CA VAL A 53 -9.09 -5.06 13.46
C VAL A 53 -10.06 -4.06 12.84
N LEU A 54 -10.71 -3.23 13.65
CA LEU A 54 -11.65 -2.23 13.16
C LEU A 54 -10.96 -1.16 12.30
N GLY A 55 -9.81 -0.64 12.76
CA GLY A 55 -9.03 0.36 12.02
C GLY A 55 -8.57 -0.16 10.67
N THR A 56 -8.08 -1.40 10.63
CA THR A 56 -7.64 -2.06 9.40
C THR A 56 -8.82 -2.31 8.46
N ALA A 57 -9.95 -2.82 8.95
CA ALA A 57 -11.14 -3.06 8.13
C ALA A 57 -11.67 -1.77 7.47
N ILE A 58 -11.71 -0.67 8.22
CA ILE A 58 -12.10 0.65 7.69
C ILE A 58 -11.12 1.11 6.61
N CYS A 59 -9.82 1.05 6.87
CA CYS A 59 -8.81 1.49 5.91
C CYS A 59 -8.82 0.65 4.63
N VAL A 60 -9.00 -0.66 4.73
CA VAL A 60 -9.15 -1.54 3.57
C VAL A 60 -10.40 -1.19 2.76
N ALA A 61 -11.54 -0.93 3.41
CA ALA A 61 -12.76 -0.55 2.72
C ALA A 61 -12.61 0.78 1.96
N ILE A 62 -12.00 1.79 2.58
CA ILE A 62 -11.75 3.10 1.94
C ILE A 62 -10.75 2.95 0.80
N ALA A 63 -9.68 2.18 1.00
CA ALA A 63 -8.68 1.94 -0.03
C ALA A 63 -9.28 1.24 -1.24
N GLN A 64 -10.09 0.20 -1.02
CA GLN A 64 -10.75 -0.53 -2.10
C GLN A 64 -11.75 0.35 -2.88
N ALA A 65 -12.45 1.26 -2.20
CA ALA A 65 -13.28 2.24 -2.87
C ALA A 65 -12.43 3.19 -3.74
N GLY A 66 -11.25 3.60 -3.25
CA GLY A 66 -10.24 4.36 -4.00
C GLY A 66 -9.80 3.67 -5.29
N ASP A 67 -9.37 2.41 -5.16
CA ASP A 67 -8.85 1.62 -6.27
C ASP A 67 -9.97 1.32 -7.29
N MET A 68 -11.19 1.03 -6.82
CA MET A 68 -12.36 0.85 -7.68
C MET A 68 -12.68 2.10 -8.52
N MET A 69 -12.49 3.31 -7.98
CA MET A 69 -12.69 4.54 -8.77
C MET A 69 -11.70 4.65 -9.93
N LEU A 70 -10.42 4.27 -9.71
CA LEU A 70 -9.42 4.26 -10.77
C LEU A 70 -9.72 3.21 -11.84
N ASP A 71 -10.10 2.01 -11.41
CA ASP A 71 -10.38 0.89 -12.30
C ASP A 71 -11.61 1.13 -13.17
N LEU A 72 -12.66 1.75 -12.62
CA LEU A 72 -13.85 2.13 -13.39
C LEU A 72 -13.52 3.23 -14.38
N LYS A 73 -12.65 4.18 -14.02
CA LYS A 73 -12.19 5.23 -14.93
C LYS A 73 -11.33 4.65 -16.06
N SER A 74 -10.33 3.84 -15.74
CA SER A 74 -9.46 3.20 -16.74
C SER A 74 -10.28 2.27 -17.64
N GLY A 75 -11.19 1.50 -17.04
CA GLY A 75 -12.17 0.66 -17.71
C GLY A 75 -13.02 1.40 -18.73
N TYR A 76 -13.61 2.51 -18.31
CA TYR A 76 -14.39 3.37 -19.20
C TYR A 76 -13.56 3.87 -20.39
N LEU A 77 -12.31 4.27 -20.16
CA LEU A 77 -11.42 4.78 -21.23
C LEU A 77 -11.04 3.71 -22.26
N VAL A 78 -10.93 2.43 -21.86
CA VAL A 78 -10.62 1.32 -22.77
C VAL A 78 -11.86 0.59 -23.31
N GLY A 79 -13.06 1.12 -23.05
CA GLY A 79 -14.33 0.54 -23.52
C GLY A 79 -14.76 -0.74 -22.78
N ALA A 80 -14.27 -0.98 -21.56
CA ALA A 80 -14.67 -2.12 -20.75
C ALA A 80 -16.12 -1.98 -20.24
N VAL A 81 -16.79 -3.12 -20.03
CA VAL A 81 -18.16 -3.17 -19.49
C VAL A 81 -18.12 -3.07 -17.96
N PRO A 82 -18.68 -2.02 -17.32
CA PRO A 82 -18.54 -1.79 -15.87
C PRO A 82 -19.05 -2.95 -15.01
N ARG A 83 -20.14 -3.60 -15.44
CA ARG A 83 -20.70 -4.77 -14.74
C ARG A 83 -19.72 -5.93 -14.65
N ARG A 84 -18.95 -6.19 -15.70
CA ARG A 84 -17.95 -7.27 -15.71
C ARG A 84 -16.78 -6.93 -14.80
N GLN A 85 -16.37 -5.66 -14.76
CA GLN A 85 -15.30 -5.19 -13.87
C GLN A 85 -15.67 -5.32 -12.40
N GLN A 86 -16.87 -4.92 -12.01
CA GLN A 86 -17.35 -5.04 -10.63
C GLN A 86 -17.41 -6.50 -10.17
N ILE A 87 -17.86 -7.42 -11.04
CA ILE A 87 -17.87 -8.86 -10.72
C ILE A 87 -16.43 -9.37 -10.54
N ALA A 88 -15.52 -9.01 -11.44
CA ALA A 88 -14.11 -9.41 -11.34
C ALA A 88 -13.43 -8.88 -10.07
N GLN A 89 -13.65 -7.61 -9.72
CA GLN A 89 -13.14 -7.00 -8.49
C GLN A 89 -13.73 -7.63 -7.25
N PHE A 90 -15.04 -7.91 -7.25
CA PHE A 90 -15.70 -8.57 -6.11
C PHE A 90 -15.10 -9.96 -5.87
N ILE A 91 -14.92 -10.76 -6.93
CA ILE A 91 -14.28 -12.08 -6.82
C ILE A 91 -12.83 -11.94 -6.34
N GLY A 92 -12.07 -11.00 -6.92
CA GLY A 92 -10.69 -10.74 -6.56
C GLY A 92 -10.51 -10.29 -5.11
N ALA A 93 -11.45 -9.49 -4.58
CA ALA A 93 -11.44 -9.01 -3.20
C ALA A 93 -11.59 -10.14 -2.17
N TRP A 94 -12.24 -11.24 -2.54
CA TRP A 94 -12.36 -12.44 -1.68
C TRP A 94 -11.21 -13.42 -1.91
N LEU A 95 -10.84 -13.66 -3.17
CA LEU A 95 -9.81 -14.62 -3.52
C LEU A 95 -8.42 -14.16 -3.06
N GLY A 96 -8.13 -12.87 -3.19
CA GLY A 96 -6.83 -12.27 -2.84
C GLY A 96 -6.41 -12.55 -1.39
N PRO A 97 -7.22 -12.18 -0.37
CA PRO A 97 -6.91 -12.45 1.02
C PRO A 97 -6.70 -13.93 1.33
N VAL A 98 -7.49 -14.83 0.74
CA VAL A 98 -7.35 -16.28 0.94
C VAL A 98 -5.99 -16.77 0.45
N ILE A 99 -5.59 -16.37 -0.76
CA ILE A 99 -4.29 -16.73 -1.33
C ILE A 99 -3.15 -16.14 -0.49
N VAL A 100 -3.24 -14.86 -0.12
CA VAL A 100 -2.20 -14.17 0.66
C VAL A 100 -2.03 -14.81 2.03
N ILE A 101 -3.12 -15.14 2.73
CA ILE A 101 -3.07 -15.82 4.04
C ILE A 101 -2.39 -17.19 3.90
N PHE A 102 -2.74 -17.95 2.87
CA PHE A 102 -2.12 -19.25 2.61
C PHE A 102 -0.61 -19.12 2.37
N VAL A 103 -0.18 -18.22 1.49
CA VAL A 103 1.24 -17.97 1.20
C VAL A 103 1.98 -17.47 2.44
N MET A 104 1.37 -16.56 3.21
CA MET A 104 1.94 -16.05 4.46
C MET A 104 2.19 -17.19 5.46
N TYR A 105 1.25 -18.12 5.60
CA TYR A 105 1.39 -19.28 6.48
C TYR A 105 2.53 -20.19 6.01
N ALA A 106 2.56 -20.53 4.72
CA ALA A 106 3.61 -21.37 4.13
C ALA A 106 5.01 -20.75 4.32
N LEU A 107 5.15 -19.44 4.13
CA LEU A 107 6.41 -18.72 4.34
C LEU A 107 6.79 -18.61 5.81
N HIS A 108 5.81 -18.47 6.71
CA HIS A 108 6.07 -18.41 8.16
C HIS A 108 6.67 -19.72 8.68
N GLU A 109 6.17 -20.87 8.23
CA GLU A 109 6.68 -22.19 8.59
C GLU A 109 8.16 -22.39 8.17
N GLN A 110 8.57 -21.81 7.04
CA GLN A 110 9.92 -22.02 6.49
C GLN A 110 10.96 -21.02 7.00
N TYR A 111 10.60 -19.75 7.10
CA TYR A 111 11.57 -18.66 7.32
C TYR A 111 11.25 -17.78 8.52
N VAL A 112 10.12 -18.00 9.21
CA VAL A 112 9.59 -17.18 10.30
C VAL A 112 9.45 -15.71 9.93
N LEU A 113 8.21 -15.22 9.90
CA LEU A 113 7.93 -13.81 9.60
C LEU A 113 8.60 -12.87 10.61
N GLY A 114 9.32 -11.87 10.10
CA GLY A 114 10.12 -10.95 10.90
C GLY A 114 11.59 -11.36 11.07
N SER A 115 12.02 -12.48 10.48
CA SER A 115 13.43 -12.89 10.45
C SER A 115 14.28 -12.04 9.48
N LYS A 116 15.60 -12.28 9.45
CA LYS A 116 16.49 -11.64 8.48
C LYS A 116 16.19 -12.07 7.03
N GLN A 117 15.65 -13.27 6.83
CA GLN A 117 15.29 -13.78 5.51
C GLN A 117 13.89 -13.30 5.07
N LEU A 118 12.96 -13.12 6.02
CA LEU A 118 11.63 -12.55 5.77
C LEU A 118 11.38 -11.32 6.67
N PRO A 119 12.03 -10.18 6.41
CA PRO A 119 11.78 -8.97 7.17
C PRO A 119 10.35 -8.48 6.91
N ALA A 120 9.62 -8.16 8.00
CA ALA A 120 8.26 -7.64 7.96
C ALA A 120 8.22 -6.19 8.50
N PRO A 121 8.84 -5.21 7.80
CA PRO A 121 9.05 -3.87 8.34
C PRO A 121 7.74 -3.12 8.65
N GLN A 122 6.68 -3.36 7.87
CA GLN A 122 5.36 -2.76 8.09
C GLN A 122 4.70 -3.30 9.36
N ALA A 123 4.80 -4.61 9.59
CA ALA A 123 4.30 -5.24 10.81
C ALA A 123 5.09 -4.77 12.04
N SER A 124 6.41 -4.65 11.92
CA SER A 124 7.27 -4.10 12.97
C SER A 124 6.94 -2.64 13.29
N ALA A 125 6.75 -1.80 12.27
CA ALA A 125 6.38 -0.39 12.47
C ALA A 125 5.02 -0.26 13.17
N LEU A 126 4.02 -1.05 12.76
CA LEU A 126 2.73 -1.11 13.43
C LEU A 126 2.89 -1.56 14.89
N ALA A 127 3.64 -2.62 15.15
CA ALA A 127 3.90 -3.11 16.51
C ALA A 127 4.59 -2.05 17.40
N THR A 128 5.55 -1.29 16.87
CA THR A 128 6.18 -0.18 17.59
C THR A 128 5.19 0.90 17.96
N VAL A 129 4.30 1.29 17.04
CA VAL A 129 3.24 2.28 17.33
C VAL A 129 2.27 1.76 18.39
N LEU A 130 1.84 0.50 18.28
CA LEU A 130 0.95 -0.14 19.25
C LEU A 130 1.56 -0.18 20.66
N ARG A 131 2.84 -0.56 20.77
CA ARG A 131 3.56 -0.59 22.05
C ARG A 131 3.73 0.81 22.63
N GLY A 132 4.16 1.78 21.83
CA GLY A 132 4.31 3.17 22.28
C GLY A 132 3.01 3.76 22.82
N ILE A 133 1.87 3.45 22.20
CA ILE A 133 0.56 3.88 22.72
C ILE A 133 0.20 3.16 24.03
N ALA A 134 0.45 1.86 24.13
CA ALA A 134 0.17 1.09 25.34
C ALA A 134 1.01 1.55 26.55
N GLU A 135 2.24 2.01 26.31
CA GLU A 135 3.19 2.49 27.32
C GLU A 135 3.03 3.99 27.64
N ASN A 136 2.03 4.68 27.07
CA ASN A 136 1.89 6.15 27.08
C ASN A 136 3.10 6.94 26.54
N ASP A 137 4.03 6.27 25.87
CA ASP A 137 5.16 6.88 25.14
C ASP A 137 4.80 7.05 23.66
N ALA A 138 3.60 7.57 23.39
CA ALA A 138 3.20 7.87 22.03
C ALA A 138 4.12 8.99 21.50
N PRO A 139 4.78 8.81 20.33
CA PRO A 139 5.75 9.76 19.80
C PRO A 139 5.07 11.02 19.24
N THR A 140 4.40 11.76 20.11
CA THR A 140 3.52 12.89 19.81
C THR A 140 4.26 13.98 19.04
N PHE A 141 5.53 14.21 19.37
CA PHE A 141 6.39 15.12 18.62
C PHE A 141 6.50 14.77 17.14
N ARG A 142 6.61 13.48 16.79
CA ARG A 142 6.72 13.03 15.39
C ARG A 142 5.42 13.26 14.62
N TYR A 143 4.27 13.03 15.26
CA TYR A 143 2.96 13.32 14.66
C TYR A 143 2.75 14.83 14.43
N VAL A 144 3.11 15.67 15.42
CA VAL A 144 2.99 17.12 15.30
C VAL A 144 3.94 17.68 14.24
N ALA A 145 5.20 17.25 14.24
CA ALA A 145 6.19 17.65 13.24
C ALA A 145 5.77 17.22 11.82
N GLY A 146 5.28 15.98 11.66
CA GLY A 146 4.75 15.48 10.39
C GLY A 146 3.52 16.26 9.92
N THR A 147 2.61 16.59 10.83
CA THR A 147 1.43 17.43 10.52
C THR A 147 1.84 18.83 10.10
N GLY A 148 2.81 19.44 10.80
CA GLY A 148 3.34 20.76 10.46
C GLY A 148 4.01 20.79 9.09
N LEU A 149 4.89 19.81 8.81
CA LEU A 149 5.53 19.68 7.50
C LEU A 149 4.49 19.44 6.40
N GLY A 150 3.52 18.57 6.64
CA GLY A 150 2.41 18.29 5.73
C GLY A 150 1.60 19.54 5.41
N ALA A 151 1.31 20.37 6.42
CA ALA A 151 0.60 21.63 6.23
C ALA A 151 1.42 22.61 5.37
N VAL A 152 2.73 22.78 5.65
CA VAL A 152 3.61 23.62 4.84
C VAL A 152 3.62 23.17 3.38
N LEU A 153 3.71 21.85 3.14
CA LEU A 153 3.68 21.28 1.80
C LEU A 153 2.31 21.44 1.13
N ALA A 154 1.21 21.36 1.88
CA ALA A 154 -0.13 21.61 1.36
C ALA A 154 -0.31 23.06 0.88
N PHE A 155 0.30 24.04 1.58
CA PHE A 155 0.27 25.45 1.19
C PHE A 155 1.28 25.83 0.10
N SER A 156 2.15 24.91 -0.33
CA SER A 156 3.13 25.16 -1.40
C SER A 156 2.51 25.39 -2.79
N GLY A 157 1.21 25.15 -2.96
CA GLY A 157 0.50 25.24 -4.24
C GLY A 157 0.76 24.07 -5.19
N LEU A 158 1.67 23.16 -4.83
CA LEU A 158 2.02 21.99 -5.63
C LEU A 158 1.20 20.77 -5.15
N GLY A 159 0.07 20.55 -5.80
CA GLY A 159 -0.84 19.45 -5.47
C GLY A 159 -0.14 18.09 -5.48
N GLY A 160 -0.30 17.31 -4.40
CA GLY A 160 0.22 15.94 -4.31
C GLY A 160 1.67 15.80 -3.83
N ILE A 161 2.45 16.87 -3.71
CA ILE A 161 3.87 16.78 -3.28
C ILE A 161 4.01 16.25 -1.85
N GLY A 162 3.15 16.66 -0.92
CA GLY A 162 3.16 16.14 0.45
C GLY A 162 2.98 14.62 0.50
N VAL A 163 2.14 14.08 -0.38
CA VAL A 163 1.90 12.65 -0.51
C VAL A 163 3.14 11.95 -1.05
N LEU A 164 3.75 12.48 -2.12
CA LEU A 164 4.96 11.89 -2.73
C LEU A 164 6.16 11.88 -1.78
N ILE A 165 6.38 12.98 -1.05
CA ILE A 165 7.46 13.08 -0.06
C ILE A 165 7.20 12.12 1.11
N GLY A 166 5.96 12.09 1.62
CA GLY A 166 5.57 11.14 2.67
C GLY A 166 5.75 9.69 2.22
N LEU A 167 5.39 9.38 0.97
CA LEU A 167 5.58 8.06 0.38
C LEU A 167 7.08 7.70 0.26
N GLY A 168 7.92 8.66 -0.09
CA GLY A 168 9.38 8.47 -0.17
C GLY A 168 10.01 8.16 1.19
N PHE A 169 9.53 8.77 2.28
CA PHE A 169 10.11 8.57 3.61
C PHE A 169 9.82 7.20 4.24
N TYR A 170 8.71 6.54 3.88
CA TYR A 170 8.37 5.23 4.47
C TYR A 170 8.92 4.04 3.67
N MET A 171 9.28 4.24 2.40
CA MET A 171 9.76 3.17 1.53
C MET A 171 11.26 2.91 1.73
N PRO A 172 11.71 1.65 1.64
CA PRO A 172 13.12 1.33 1.63
C PRO A 172 13.88 2.10 0.56
N PHE A 173 15.10 2.55 0.89
CA PHE A 173 15.94 3.33 -0.03
C PHE A 173 16.14 2.63 -1.38
N SER A 174 16.27 1.30 -1.39
CA SER A 174 16.37 0.51 -2.61
C SER A 174 15.17 0.71 -3.55
N ILE A 175 13.95 0.74 -3.00
CA ILE A 175 12.73 0.92 -3.79
C ILE A 175 12.65 2.34 -4.34
N VAL A 176 12.93 3.35 -3.50
CA VAL A 176 12.92 4.77 -3.91
C VAL A 176 13.97 5.03 -4.99
N LEU A 177 15.16 4.45 -4.83
CA LEU A 177 16.24 4.57 -5.81
C LEU A 177 15.85 3.95 -7.16
N THR A 178 15.26 2.75 -7.16
CA THR A 178 14.79 2.09 -8.39
C THR A 178 13.73 2.93 -9.11
N TYR A 179 12.75 3.48 -8.38
CA TYR A 179 11.77 4.40 -8.97
C TYR A 179 12.40 5.66 -9.53
N THR A 180 13.41 6.21 -8.85
CA THR A 180 14.13 7.40 -9.30
C THR A 180 14.89 7.11 -10.59
N LEU A 181 15.60 5.99 -10.67
CA LEU A 181 16.30 5.55 -11.87
C LEU A 181 15.33 5.33 -13.03
N GLY A 182 14.18 4.68 -12.79
CA GLY A 182 13.14 4.51 -13.81
C GLY A 182 12.60 5.84 -14.34
N ASN A 183 12.36 6.82 -13.47
CA ASN A 183 11.94 8.17 -13.88
C ASN A 183 13.03 8.92 -14.65
N LEU A 184 14.30 8.80 -14.24
CA LEU A 184 15.42 9.40 -14.97
C LEU A 184 15.56 8.81 -16.37
N LEU A 185 15.44 7.48 -16.50
CA LEU A 185 15.41 6.81 -17.80
C LEU A 185 14.22 7.27 -18.65
N ARG A 186 13.05 7.46 -18.04
CA ARG A 186 11.88 8.02 -18.72
C ARG A 186 12.15 9.43 -19.24
N MET A 187 12.68 10.31 -18.41
CA MET A 187 13.01 11.69 -18.78
C MET A 187 14.07 11.74 -19.89
N ALA A 188 15.07 10.86 -19.83
CA ALA A 188 16.07 10.72 -20.88
C ALA A 188 15.44 10.22 -22.18
N SER A 189 14.62 9.17 -22.13
CA SER A 189 13.88 8.64 -23.29
C SER A 189 13.00 9.71 -23.94
N ASP A 190 12.24 10.47 -23.15
CA ASP A 190 11.37 11.54 -23.65
C ASP A 190 12.18 12.67 -24.31
N ARG A 191 13.41 12.91 -23.84
CA ARG A 191 14.31 13.92 -24.40
C ARG A 191 15.03 13.48 -25.67
N PHE A 192 15.44 12.22 -25.76
CA PHE A 192 16.24 11.71 -26.89
C PHE A 192 15.40 11.07 -28.00
N LEU A 193 14.32 10.38 -27.64
CA LEU A 193 13.49 9.59 -28.56
C LEU A 193 12.09 10.20 -28.77
N GLY A 194 11.77 11.25 -28.02
CA GLY A 194 10.47 11.91 -28.06
C GLY A 194 9.43 11.25 -27.14
N LYS A 195 8.43 12.04 -26.75
CA LYS A 195 7.37 11.62 -25.82
C LYS A 195 6.48 10.49 -26.37
N GLU A 196 6.30 10.48 -27.68
CA GLU A 196 5.49 9.49 -28.39
C GLU A 196 6.10 8.09 -28.27
N PHE A 197 7.42 7.95 -28.54
CA PHE A 197 8.14 6.71 -28.31
C PHE A 197 8.04 6.24 -26.85
N GLY A 198 8.17 7.18 -25.90
CA GLY A 198 8.03 6.85 -24.49
C GLY A 198 6.64 6.25 -24.19
N HIS A 199 5.56 6.88 -24.63
CA HIS A 199 4.20 6.42 -24.33
C HIS A 199 3.81 5.14 -25.07
N GLU A 200 4.14 5.04 -26.36
CA GLU A 200 3.68 3.95 -27.22
C GLU A 200 4.59 2.72 -27.20
N THR A 201 5.87 2.89 -26.89
CA THR A 201 6.86 1.81 -26.93
C THR A 201 7.52 1.60 -25.57
N GLY A 202 7.99 2.67 -24.93
CA GLY A 202 8.69 2.59 -23.65
C GLY A 202 7.82 2.01 -22.52
N VAL A 203 6.59 2.51 -22.36
CA VAL A 203 5.66 2.03 -21.32
C VAL A 203 5.25 0.56 -21.56
N PRO A 204 4.85 0.14 -22.78
CA PRO A 204 4.53 -1.27 -23.03
C PRO A 204 5.69 -2.23 -22.82
N ILE A 205 6.92 -1.84 -23.17
CA ILE A 205 8.12 -2.67 -22.92
C ILE A 205 8.34 -2.85 -21.41
N ALA A 206 8.29 -1.75 -20.64
CA ALA A 206 8.43 -1.82 -19.19
C ALA A 206 7.33 -2.67 -18.55
N ALA A 207 6.08 -2.52 -19.00
CA ALA A 207 4.97 -3.35 -18.55
C ALA A 207 5.18 -4.83 -18.88
N GLY A 208 5.71 -5.14 -20.07
CA GLY A 208 6.08 -6.49 -20.48
C GLY A 208 7.12 -7.12 -19.56
N PHE A 209 8.15 -6.37 -19.14
CA PHE A 209 9.14 -6.86 -18.18
C PHE A 209 8.55 -7.11 -16.80
N ILE A 210 7.69 -6.21 -16.29
CA ILE A 210 7.01 -6.40 -15.00
C ILE A 210 6.15 -7.65 -15.01
N VAL A 211 5.35 -7.83 -16.06
CA VAL A 211 4.48 -9.02 -16.22
C VAL A 211 5.32 -10.29 -16.40
N GLY A 212 6.40 -10.21 -17.18
CA GLY A 212 7.32 -11.33 -17.42
C GLY A 212 7.99 -11.82 -16.14
N GLU A 213 8.53 -10.92 -15.32
CA GLU A 213 9.12 -11.25 -14.02
C GLU A 213 8.09 -11.93 -13.10
N ALA A 214 6.89 -11.36 -13.01
CA ALA A 214 5.82 -11.91 -12.17
C ALA A 214 5.40 -13.32 -12.61
N LEU A 215 5.22 -13.55 -13.92
CA LEU A 215 4.86 -14.88 -14.45
C LEU A 215 5.96 -15.91 -14.20
N VAL A 216 7.23 -15.55 -14.43
CA VAL A 216 8.37 -16.44 -14.14
C VAL A 216 8.42 -16.77 -12.65
N GLY A 217 8.21 -15.78 -11.78
CA GLY A 217 8.16 -16.00 -10.32
C GLY A 217 7.07 -16.99 -9.91
N VAL A 218 5.86 -16.88 -10.48
CA VAL A 218 4.77 -17.83 -10.22
C VAL A 218 5.13 -19.24 -10.71
N ILE A 219 5.72 -19.36 -11.90
CA ILE A 219 6.15 -20.66 -12.44
C ILE A 219 7.19 -21.32 -11.53
N VAL A 220 8.21 -20.56 -11.09
CA VAL A 220 9.24 -21.08 -10.16
C VAL A 220 8.61 -21.55 -8.85
N ALA A 221 7.71 -20.75 -8.27
CA ALA A 221 7.01 -21.12 -7.04
C ALA A 221 6.18 -22.41 -7.21
N LEU A 222 5.48 -22.58 -8.34
CA LEU A 222 4.72 -23.80 -8.63
C LEU A 222 5.63 -25.03 -8.79
N VAL A 223 6.79 -24.87 -9.43
CA VAL A 223 7.78 -25.95 -9.57
C VAL A 223 8.35 -26.35 -8.21
N GLU A 224 8.62 -25.39 -7.33
CA GLU A 224 9.10 -25.64 -5.97
C GLU A 224 8.04 -26.35 -5.12
N ILE A 225 6.76 -25.94 -5.19
CA ILE A 225 5.67 -26.64 -4.51
C ILE A 225 5.50 -28.07 -5.04
N ALA A 226 5.58 -28.27 -6.36
CA ALA A 226 5.46 -29.59 -6.98
C ALA A 226 6.62 -30.53 -6.60
N SER A 227 7.85 -30.01 -6.49
CA SER A 227 9.00 -30.81 -6.06
C SER A 227 8.93 -31.19 -4.58
N MET A 228 8.39 -30.31 -3.72
CA MET A 228 8.13 -30.62 -2.31
C MET A 228 7.06 -31.71 -2.13
N LEU A 229 6.05 -31.77 -3.02
CA LEU A 229 4.99 -32.79 -3.00
C LEU A 229 5.38 -34.11 -3.67
N GLY A 230 6.34 -34.10 -4.60
CA GLY A 230 6.84 -35.30 -5.28
C GLY A 230 8.04 -35.97 -4.59
N GLY A 231 8.60 -35.33 -3.56
CA GLY A 231 9.68 -35.86 -2.72
C GLY A 231 9.22 -36.52 -1.41
N SER A 232 7.91 -36.71 -1.22
CA SER A 232 7.29 -37.44 -0.11
C SER A 232 6.87 -38.86 -0.47
#